data_AF-A0A535R6K1-F1
#
_entry.id   AF-A0A535R6K1-F1
#
_cell.length_a   1.000
_cell.length_b   1.000
_cell.length_c   1.000
_cell.angle_alpha   90.00
_cell.angle_beta   90.00
_cell.angle_gamma   90.00
#
_symmetry.space_group_name_H-M   'P 1'
#
loop_
_entity.id
_entity.type
_entity.pdbx_description
1 polymer ?
#
loop_
_entity_poly.entity_id
_entity_poly.type
_entity_poly.pdbx_seq_one_letter_code
_entity_poly.pdbx_strand_id
1 'polypeptide(L)'
;MTGTSLPPAVLLAVKVMALAFLLHNQLQALPAPFLSFVPGLDSLPAGGILPMVLQAACLGAGLCILFNLWPRLSSLVLGTAILIAILSSRTYLENNRFFTGSFLFLAGLYSDRFGLSLLRAQVIVLYFGATLNKFLEPDWRSGQFFVAFGQVSGYHSVYAMIPDSVFPIIGWSVILTEAAIFGGLLIPALRRPAVWLAVGYHTSLLMISGRTFGLFWFALLASFAVFLDWPVRSGEVVFNPASAWRLATASLHRLDIDRIFQWTSSPVATLTVLGKTTHRRGFAGLLTILLNSPWAYLAFVAVVAPLPEHFARLPALLVLAVLGLLAADAFLRRLRPLLVQRRTLVQVSGSRG
;
A
#
# COMPACT_ATOMS: atom_id res chain seq x y z
N MET A 1 7.95 16.56 -0.55
CA MET A 1 6.90 15.99 -1.42
C MET A 1 6.03 17.04 -2.10
N THR A 2 6.13 18.32 -1.73
CA THR A 2 5.40 19.42 -2.38
C THR A 2 6.24 20.05 -3.50
N GLY A 3 5.58 20.73 -4.45
CA GLY A 3 6.27 21.47 -5.51
C GLY A 3 6.94 20.63 -6.60
N THR A 4 6.62 19.33 -6.69
CA THR A 4 7.13 18.45 -7.75
C THR A 4 6.15 18.32 -8.91
N SER A 5 6.59 17.74 -10.02
CA SER A 5 5.74 17.46 -11.19
C SER A 5 4.68 16.36 -10.95
N LEU A 6 4.68 15.71 -9.79
CA LEU A 6 3.68 14.71 -9.39
C LEU A 6 2.95 15.16 -8.12
N PRO A 7 1.65 14.85 -7.98
CA PRO A 7 0.92 15.07 -6.73
C PRO A 7 1.53 14.25 -5.59
N PRO A 8 1.43 14.71 -4.32
CA PRO A 8 2.05 14.04 -3.18
C PRO A 8 1.70 12.55 -3.04
N ALA A 9 0.44 12.19 -3.25
CA ALA A 9 -0.01 10.79 -3.18
C ALA A 9 0.65 9.91 -4.24
N VAL A 10 0.77 10.42 -5.47
CA VAL A 10 1.41 9.70 -6.59
C VAL A 10 2.91 9.62 -6.36
N LEU A 11 3.54 10.71 -5.92
CA LEU A 11 4.96 10.75 -5.60
C LEU A 11 5.32 9.73 -4.51
N LEU A 12 4.53 9.64 -3.45
CA LEU A 12 4.71 8.61 -2.42
C LEU A 12 4.60 7.21 -3.02
N ALA A 13 3.56 6.97 -3.82
CA ALA A 13 3.34 5.65 -4.42
C ALA A 13 4.53 5.21 -5.30
N VAL A 14 5.01 6.09 -6.19
CA VAL A 14 6.14 5.77 -7.07
C VAL A 14 7.45 5.63 -6.30
N LYS A 15 7.65 6.37 -5.20
CA LYS A 15 8.84 6.17 -4.34
C LYS A 15 8.81 4.84 -3.62
N VAL A 16 7.66 4.43 -3.09
CA VAL A 16 7.50 3.11 -2.48
C VAL A 16 7.75 2.01 -3.50
N MET A 17 7.17 2.11 -4.70
CA MET A 17 7.39 1.17 -5.79
C MET A 17 8.85 1.11 -6.25
N ALA A 18 9.50 2.27 -6.45
CA ALA A 18 10.90 2.34 -6.85
C ALA A 18 11.81 1.74 -5.78
N LEU A 19 11.61 2.09 -4.50
CA LEU A 19 12.40 1.54 -3.40
C LEU A 19 12.22 0.02 -3.29
N ALA A 20 10.98 -0.47 -3.34
CA ALA A 20 10.70 -1.90 -3.31
C ALA A 20 11.31 -2.62 -4.52
N PHE A 21 11.26 -2.04 -5.71
CA PHE A 21 11.89 -2.59 -6.92
C PHE A 21 13.40 -2.75 -6.76
N LEU A 22 14.07 -1.71 -6.26
CA LEU A 22 15.53 -1.70 -6.05
C LEU A 22 15.97 -2.70 -4.96
N LEU A 23 15.18 -2.86 -3.89
CA LEU A 23 15.54 -3.72 -2.77
C LEU A 23 15.17 -5.20 -2.97
N HIS A 24 14.18 -5.50 -3.82
CA HIS A 24 13.64 -6.86 -3.96
C HIS A 24 14.26 -7.64 -5.13
N ASN A 25 15.56 -7.43 -5.35
CA ASN A 25 16.40 -8.02 -6.40
C ASN A 25 15.84 -7.96 -7.84
N GLN A 26 14.89 -7.07 -8.12
CA GLN A 26 14.25 -7.00 -9.45
C GLN A 26 15.22 -6.50 -10.53
N LEU A 27 16.25 -5.73 -10.14
CA LEU A 27 17.31 -5.30 -11.04
C LEU A 27 18.12 -6.47 -11.61
N GLN A 28 18.51 -7.43 -10.77
CA GLN A 28 19.27 -8.59 -11.22
C GLN A 28 18.39 -9.58 -11.99
N ALA A 29 17.08 -9.58 -11.72
CA ALA A 29 16.11 -10.40 -12.43
C ALA A 29 15.78 -9.90 -13.85
N LEU A 30 16.28 -8.72 -14.27
CA LEU A 30 16.02 -8.19 -15.60
C LEU A 30 16.54 -9.16 -16.68
N PRO A 31 15.69 -9.60 -17.62
CA PRO A 31 15.97 -10.73 -18.48
C PRO A 31 16.83 -10.32 -19.68
N ALA A 32 17.61 -11.27 -20.16
CA ALA A 32 18.01 -11.28 -21.58
C ALA A 32 16.78 -11.55 -22.47
N PRO A 33 16.79 -11.09 -23.74
CA PRO A 33 15.79 -11.49 -24.71
C PRO A 33 15.63 -13.02 -24.77
N PHE A 34 14.40 -13.51 -24.54
CA PHE A 34 14.11 -14.93 -24.55
C PHE A 34 12.61 -15.19 -24.77
N LEU A 35 12.26 -15.76 -25.93
CA LEU A 35 10.86 -15.98 -26.34
C LEU A 35 10.04 -14.69 -26.22
N SER A 36 10.50 -13.63 -26.86
CA SER A 36 9.92 -12.30 -26.74
C SER A 36 8.44 -12.27 -27.16
N PHE A 37 7.67 -11.32 -26.62
CA PHE A 37 6.34 -11.02 -27.16
C PHE A 37 6.42 -10.34 -28.53
N VAL A 38 7.52 -9.62 -28.77
CA VAL A 38 7.82 -8.97 -30.04
C VAL A 38 8.97 -9.74 -30.71
N PRO A 39 8.74 -10.47 -31.81
CA PRO A 39 9.76 -11.32 -32.44
C PRO A 39 11.06 -10.58 -32.81
N GLY A 40 10.98 -9.28 -33.11
CA GLY A 40 12.16 -8.47 -33.40
C GLY A 40 13.17 -8.40 -32.25
N LEU A 41 12.73 -8.54 -31.00
CA LEU A 41 13.63 -8.50 -29.83
C LEU A 41 14.46 -9.78 -29.69
N ASP A 42 14.01 -10.91 -30.24
CA ASP A 42 14.75 -12.16 -30.22
C ASP A 42 16.01 -12.12 -31.10
N SER A 43 16.12 -11.12 -31.99
CA SER A 43 17.33 -10.89 -32.78
C SER A 43 18.49 -10.28 -31.97
N LEU A 44 18.21 -9.78 -30.76
CA LEU A 44 19.22 -9.20 -29.88
C LEU A 44 20.01 -10.31 -29.18
N PRO A 45 21.34 -10.19 -29.06
CA PRO A 45 22.15 -11.20 -28.37
C PRO A 45 21.75 -11.36 -26.91
N ALA A 46 21.62 -12.61 -26.43
CA ALA A 46 21.25 -12.90 -25.04
C ALA A 46 22.29 -12.37 -24.01
N GLY A 47 23.59 -12.40 -24.35
CA GLY A 47 24.65 -11.74 -23.58
C GLY A 47 24.86 -10.27 -23.93
N GLY A 48 23.87 -9.65 -24.59
CA GLY A 48 23.98 -8.33 -25.20
C GLY A 48 23.80 -7.15 -24.24
N ILE A 49 23.75 -5.97 -24.82
CA ILE A 49 23.72 -4.67 -24.12
C ILE A 49 22.35 -4.40 -23.46
N LEU A 50 21.27 -5.07 -23.88
CA LEU A 50 19.92 -4.76 -23.44
C LEU A 50 19.72 -4.91 -21.91
N PRO A 51 20.07 -6.04 -21.25
CA PRO A 51 19.97 -6.14 -19.79
C PRO A 51 20.74 -5.05 -19.05
N MET A 52 21.94 -4.68 -19.53
CA MET A 52 22.75 -3.63 -18.92
C MET A 52 22.07 -2.25 -19.04
N VAL A 53 21.51 -1.94 -20.22
CA VAL A 53 20.76 -0.70 -20.44
C VAL A 53 19.52 -0.64 -19.57
N LEU A 54 18.77 -1.74 -19.47
CA LEU A 54 17.59 -1.83 -18.61
C LEU A 54 17.98 -1.68 -17.12
N GLN A 55 19.06 -2.31 -16.67
CA GLN A 55 19.57 -2.17 -15.30
C GLN A 55 19.97 -0.73 -15.00
N ALA A 56 20.75 -0.10 -15.88
CA ALA A 56 21.18 1.30 -15.73
C ALA A 56 19.98 2.26 -15.73
N ALA A 57 19.02 2.06 -16.64
CA ALA A 57 17.80 2.86 -16.70
C ALA A 57 16.95 2.70 -15.44
N CYS A 58 16.72 1.47 -14.99
CA CYS A 58 15.95 1.19 -13.77
C CYS A 58 16.61 1.75 -12.51
N LEU A 59 17.93 1.56 -12.36
CA LEU A 59 18.69 2.07 -11.22
C LEU A 59 18.70 3.60 -11.22
N GLY A 60 19.09 4.22 -12.34
CA GLY A 60 19.15 5.67 -12.48
C GLY A 60 17.79 6.33 -12.24
N ALA A 61 16.74 5.84 -12.91
CA ALA A 61 15.39 6.36 -12.74
C ALA A 61 14.86 6.14 -11.32
N GLY A 62 15.11 4.97 -10.72
CA GLY A 62 14.75 4.67 -9.33
C GLY A 62 15.39 5.65 -8.33
N LEU A 63 16.70 5.90 -8.44
CA LEU A 63 17.40 6.88 -7.62
C LEU A 63 16.86 8.30 -7.83
N CYS A 64 16.64 8.71 -9.09
CA CYS A 64 16.04 9.99 -9.40
C CYS A 64 14.65 10.16 -8.76
N ILE A 65 13.79 9.13 -8.78
CA ILE A 65 12.50 9.14 -8.08
C ILE A 65 12.69 9.35 -6.57
N LEU A 66 13.60 8.59 -5.94
CA LEU A 66 13.83 8.67 -4.49
C LEU A 66 14.30 10.06 -4.04
N PHE A 67 15.16 10.71 -4.84
CA PHE A 67 15.68 12.05 -4.58
C PHE A 67 14.83 13.20 -5.16
N ASN A 68 13.63 12.92 -5.70
CA ASN A 68 12.75 13.89 -6.35
C ASN A 68 13.37 14.60 -7.57
N LEU A 69 14.32 13.97 -8.25
CA LEU A 69 14.90 14.46 -9.49
C LEU A 69 14.01 14.05 -10.67
N TRP A 70 13.33 15.03 -11.25
CA TRP A 70 12.39 14.86 -12.37
C TRP A 70 11.43 13.68 -12.20
N PRO A 71 10.66 13.60 -11.10
CA PRO A 71 9.98 12.37 -10.70
C PRO A 71 8.99 11.86 -11.75
N ARG A 72 8.36 12.75 -12.53
CA ARG A 72 7.50 12.36 -13.65
C ARG A 72 8.29 11.64 -14.76
N LEU A 73 9.35 12.25 -15.27
CA LEU A 73 10.18 11.65 -16.31
C LEU A 73 10.82 10.34 -15.83
N SER A 74 11.36 10.33 -14.61
CA SER A 74 11.97 9.14 -14.02
C SER A 74 10.95 8.00 -13.82
N SER A 75 9.70 8.31 -13.47
CA SER A 75 8.63 7.29 -13.40
C SER A 75 8.31 6.72 -14.78
N LEU A 76 8.28 7.57 -15.81
CA LEU A 76 8.09 7.12 -17.19
C LEU A 76 9.20 6.18 -17.63
N VAL A 77 10.47 6.57 -17.42
CA VAL A 77 11.64 5.75 -17.78
C VAL A 77 11.63 4.42 -17.05
N LEU A 78 11.40 4.41 -15.74
CA LEU A 78 11.37 3.18 -14.94
C LEU A 78 10.21 2.26 -15.39
N GLY A 79 9.02 2.81 -15.58
CA GLY A 79 7.85 2.06 -16.06
C GLY A 79 8.08 1.46 -17.45
N THR A 80 8.58 2.26 -18.39
CA THR A 80 8.92 1.81 -19.75
C THR A 80 10.00 0.73 -19.72
N ALA A 81 11.06 0.87 -18.92
CA ALA A 81 12.10 -0.14 -18.82
C ALA A 81 11.55 -1.49 -18.32
N ILE A 82 10.68 -1.48 -17.31
CA ILE A 82 10.01 -2.70 -16.81
C ILE A 82 9.12 -3.32 -17.91
N LEU A 83 8.37 -2.50 -18.65
CA LEU A 83 7.51 -3.01 -19.73
C LEU A 83 8.32 -3.57 -20.90
N ILE A 84 9.44 -2.94 -21.28
CA ILE A 84 10.36 -3.48 -22.29
C ILE A 84 10.94 -4.81 -21.82
N ALA A 85 11.33 -4.92 -20.55
CA ALA A 85 11.83 -6.17 -19.97
C ALA A 85 10.79 -7.31 -20.06
N ILE A 86 9.51 -7.00 -19.86
CA ILE A 86 8.42 -7.97 -20.04
C ILE A 86 8.26 -8.34 -21.51
N LEU A 87 8.28 -7.35 -22.42
CA LEU A 87 8.16 -7.59 -23.85
C LEU A 87 9.34 -8.42 -24.41
N SER A 88 10.52 -8.29 -23.83
CA SER A 88 11.72 -9.04 -24.24
C SER A 88 11.76 -10.47 -23.69
N SER A 89 10.96 -10.82 -22.69
CA SER A 89 10.95 -12.19 -22.18
C SER A 89 9.62 -12.61 -21.56
N ARG A 90 9.01 -13.66 -22.14
CA ARG A 90 7.80 -14.28 -21.59
C ARG A 90 8.00 -14.86 -20.20
N THR A 91 9.20 -15.33 -19.88
CA THR A 91 9.50 -15.88 -18.54
C THR A 91 9.61 -14.79 -17.48
N TYR A 92 9.83 -13.54 -17.90
CA TYR A 92 9.84 -12.40 -17.00
C TYR A 92 8.44 -11.82 -16.75
N LEU A 93 7.43 -12.19 -17.55
CA LEU A 93 6.06 -11.77 -17.33
C LEU A 93 5.54 -12.34 -16.01
N GLU A 94 5.26 -11.43 -15.08
CA GLU A 94 4.43 -11.69 -13.92
C GLU A 94 3.45 -10.53 -13.75
N ASN A 95 2.22 -10.84 -13.30
CA ASN A 95 1.14 -9.85 -13.17
C ASN A 95 1.55 -8.66 -12.28
N ASN A 96 2.36 -8.90 -11.25
CA ASN A 96 2.88 -7.90 -10.33
C ASN A 96 3.86 -6.91 -11.01
N ARG A 97 4.76 -7.39 -11.86
CA ARG A 97 5.72 -6.58 -12.63
C ARG A 97 4.98 -5.78 -13.69
N PHE A 98 4.04 -6.41 -14.38
CA PHE A 98 3.21 -5.73 -15.38
C PHE A 98 2.37 -4.60 -14.75
N PHE A 99 1.72 -4.88 -13.61
CA PHE A 99 1.00 -3.86 -12.85
C PHE A 99 1.91 -2.70 -12.43
N THR A 100 3.07 -3.00 -11.85
CA THR A 100 4.00 -1.97 -11.35
C THR A 100 4.58 -1.13 -12.48
N GLY A 101 5.04 -1.75 -13.57
CA GLY A 101 5.55 -1.05 -14.75
C GLY A 101 4.49 -0.16 -15.39
N SER A 102 3.26 -0.66 -15.52
CA SER A 102 2.13 0.11 -16.02
C SER A 102 1.76 1.29 -15.12
N PHE A 103 1.80 1.12 -13.79
CA PHE A 103 1.50 2.20 -12.85
C PHE A 103 2.55 3.31 -12.92
N LEU A 104 3.84 2.95 -12.95
CA LEU A 104 4.94 3.89 -13.09
C LEU A 104 4.90 4.63 -14.43
N PHE A 105 4.58 3.91 -15.52
CA PHE A 105 4.38 4.48 -16.84
C PHE A 105 3.24 5.51 -16.83
N LEU A 106 2.07 5.16 -16.30
CA LEU A 106 0.93 6.06 -16.19
C LEU A 106 1.21 7.25 -15.26
N ALA A 107 1.99 7.06 -14.19
CA ALA A 107 2.44 8.15 -13.34
C ALA A 107 3.37 9.10 -14.09
N GLY A 108 4.22 8.58 -14.97
CA GLY A 108 5.04 9.37 -15.88
C GLY A 108 4.25 10.16 -16.93
N LEU A 109 3.06 9.67 -17.30
CA LEU A 109 2.11 10.36 -18.17
C LEU A 109 1.14 11.28 -17.41
N TYR A 110 1.34 11.47 -16.10
CA TYR A 110 0.49 12.34 -15.31
C TYR A 110 0.41 13.75 -15.89
N SER A 111 -0.82 14.25 -16.00
CA SER A 111 -1.13 15.64 -16.34
C SER A 111 -2.33 16.13 -15.54
N ASP A 112 -2.34 17.42 -15.22
CA ASP A 112 -3.42 18.03 -14.44
C ASP A 112 -4.78 17.92 -15.14
N ARG A 113 -4.79 17.85 -16.49
CA ARG A 113 -6.01 17.67 -17.30
C ARG A 113 -6.79 16.41 -16.93
N PHE A 114 -6.10 15.28 -16.77
CA PHE A 114 -6.74 14.00 -16.45
C PHE A 114 -6.72 13.70 -14.94
N GLY A 115 -5.95 14.46 -14.18
CA GLY A 115 -5.77 14.26 -12.75
C GLY A 115 -5.36 12.83 -12.43
N LEU A 116 -5.98 12.24 -11.41
CA LEU A 116 -5.68 10.88 -10.95
C LEU A 116 -6.49 9.78 -11.66
N SER A 117 -7.27 10.13 -12.70
CA SER A 117 -8.24 9.21 -13.30
C SER A 117 -7.61 7.95 -13.90
N LEU A 118 -6.52 8.07 -14.67
CA LEU A 118 -5.85 6.93 -15.30
C LEU A 118 -5.24 5.96 -14.28
N LEU A 119 -4.58 6.49 -13.24
CA LEU A 119 -4.02 5.69 -12.16
C LEU A 119 -5.12 4.97 -11.36
N ARG A 120 -6.24 5.66 -11.09
CA ARG A 120 -7.41 5.04 -10.46
C ARG A 120 -8.03 3.96 -11.35
N ALA A 121 -8.16 4.22 -12.64
CA ALA A 121 -8.73 3.28 -13.60
C ALA A 121 -7.92 1.99 -13.66
N GLN A 122 -6.58 2.06 -13.63
CA GLN A 122 -5.73 0.87 -13.60
C GLN A 122 -6.04 -0.05 -12.40
N VAL A 123 -6.16 0.53 -11.20
CA VAL A 123 -6.48 -0.25 -9.97
C VAL A 123 -7.91 -0.79 -10.02
N ILE A 124 -8.86 -0.02 -10.54
CA ILE A 124 -10.25 -0.45 -10.71
C ILE A 124 -10.33 -1.63 -11.70
N VAL A 125 -9.63 -1.55 -12.84
CA VAL A 125 -9.56 -2.61 -13.85
C VAL A 125 -8.91 -3.86 -13.28
N LEU A 126 -7.86 -3.73 -12.46
CA LEU A 126 -7.24 -4.86 -11.76
C LEU A 126 -8.29 -5.63 -10.93
N TYR A 127 -9.05 -4.93 -10.07
CA TYR A 127 -10.05 -5.59 -9.23
C TYR A 127 -11.26 -6.11 -10.00
N PHE A 128 -11.68 -5.42 -11.06
CA PHE A 128 -12.69 -5.92 -11.97
C PHE A 128 -12.25 -7.25 -12.61
N GLY A 129 -11.04 -7.26 -13.19
CA GLY A 129 -10.47 -8.45 -13.83
C GLY A 129 -10.25 -9.60 -12.85
N ALA A 130 -9.73 -9.31 -11.65
CA ALA A 130 -9.53 -10.32 -10.61
C ALA A 130 -10.86 -10.95 -10.16
N THR A 131 -11.89 -10.12 -9.94
CA THR A 131 -13.24 -10.59 -9.58
C THR A 131 -13.83 -11.45 -10.69
N LEU A 132 -13.77 -10.97 -11.94
CA LEU A 132 -14.34 -11.66 -13.09
C LEU A 132 -13.64 -13.01 -13.33
N ASN A 133 -12.31 -13.05 -13.24
CA ASN A 133 -11.53 -14.28 -13.39
C ASN A 133 -12.00 -15.34 -12.39
N LYS A 134 -12.02 -14.99 -11.08
CA LYS A 134 -12.41 -15.94 -10.03
C LYS A 134 -13.89 -16.32 -10.08
N PHE A 135 -14.75 -15.41 -10.52
CA PHE A 135 -16.16 -15.71 -10.68
C PHE A 135 -16.41 -16.71 -11.82
N LEU A 136 -15.73 -16.54 -12.95
CA LEU A 136 -15.91 -17.42 -14.12
C LEU A 136 -15.25 -18.79 -13.91
N GLU A 137 -14.09 -18.84 -13.25
CA GLU A 137 -13.31 -20.06 -13.03
C GLU A 137 -13.99 -21.01 -12.02
N PRO A 138 -14.40 -22.24 -12.42
CA PRO A 138 -15.14 -23.16 -11.56
C PRO A 138 -14.39 -23.57 -10.27
N ASP A 139 -13.06 -23.63 -10.31
CA ASP A 139 -12.23 -24.07 -9.18
C ASP A 139 -12.26 -23.10 -8.00
N TRP A 140 -12.47 -21.82 -8.27
CA TRP A 140 -12.69 -20.81 -7.24
C TRP A 140 -14.06 -20.97 -6.58
N ARG A 141 -15.11 -21.21 -7.38
CA ARG A 141 -16.49 -21.36 -6.88
C ARG A 141 -16.71 -22.66 -6.11
N SER A 142 -16.04 -23.73 -6.53
CA SER A 142 -16.09 -25.05 -5.89
C SER A 142 -15.10 -25.19 -4.73
N GLY A 143 -14.19 -24.23 -4.54
CA GLY A 143 -13.15 -24.30 -3.50
C GLY A 143 -11.96 -25.21 -3.84
N GLN A 144 -11.99 -25.91 -4.98
CA GLN A 144 -10.89 -26.79 -5.42
C GLN A 144 -9.55 -26.06 -5.52
N PHE A 145 -9.56 -24.78 -5.88
CA PHE A 145 -8.35 -23.94 -5.83
C PHE A 145 -7.69 -23.96 -4.45
N PHE A 146 -8.48 -23.85 -3.36
CA PHE A 146 -7.95 -23.83 -2.00
C PHE A 146 -7.49 -25.19 -1.51
N VAL A 147 -8.13 -26.27 -1.97
CA VAL A 147 -7.65 -27.65 -1.74
C VAL A 147 -6.27 -27.82 -2.34
N ALA A 148 -6.11 -27.50 -3.63
CA ALA A 148 -4.85 -27.61 -4.35
C ALA A 148 -3.77 -26.67 -3.76
N PHE A 149 -4.14 -25.41 -3.45
CA PHE A 149 -3.24 -24.46 -2.82
C PHE A 149 -2.76 -24.95 -1.45
N GLY A 150 -3.65 -25.52 -0.65
CA GLY A 150 -3.32 -26.08 0.66
C GLY A 150 -2.25 -27.16 0.61
N GLN A 151 -2.25 -27.99 -0.43
CA GLN A 151 -1.27 -29.07 -0.62
C GLN A 151 0.15 -28.56 -0.90
N VAL A 152 0.28 -27.41 -1.57
CA VAL A 152 1.58 -26.82 -1.92
C VAL A 152 2.00 -25.68 -1.00
N SER A 153 1.11 -25.26 -0.10
CA SER A 153 1.37 -24.19 0.86
C SER A 153 2.23 -24.67 2.03
N GLY A 154 2.97 -23.74 2.65
CA GLY A 154 3.62 -23.98 3.95
C GLY A 154 2.65 -24.19 5.12
N TYR A 155 1.35 -24.27 4.86
CA TYR A 155 0.26 -24.43 5.83
C TYR A 155 -0.53 -25.71 5.61
N HIS A 156 0.03 -26.70 4.92
CA HIS A 156 -0.64 -27.98 4.65
C HIS A 156 -1.30 -28.58 5.91
N SER A 157 -0.65 -28.52 7.07
CA SER A 157 -1.21 -29.01 8.35
C SER A 157 -2.45 -28.27 8.82
N VAL A 158 -2.54 -26.96 8.58
CA VAL A 158 -3.72 -26.15 8.90
C VAL A 158 -4.82 -26.41 7.89
N TYR A 159 -4.49 -26.48 6.60
CA TYR A 159 -5.45 -26.81 5.54
C TYR A 159 -6.06 -28.20 5.73
N ALA A 160 -5.28 -29.18 6.21
CA ALA A 160 -5.77 -30.52 6.52
C ALA A 160 -6.79 -30.57 7.67
N MET A 161 -6.87 -29.52 8.51
CA MET A 161 -7.87 -29.41 9.59
C MET A 161 -9.16 -28.75 9.12
N ILE A 162 -9.19 -28.18 7.92
CA ILE A 162 -10.37 -27.48 7.37
C ILE A 162 -11.25 -28.52 6.65
N PRO A 163 -12.53 -28.67 7.04
CA PRO A 163 -13.44 -29.54 6.31
C PRO A 163 -13.64 -29.10 4.87
N ASP A 164 -13.71 -30.04 3.92
CA ASP A 164 -13.83 -29.74 2.49
C ASP A 164 -15.02 -28.82 2.14
N SER A 165 -16.12 -28.93 2.91
CA SER A 165 -17.31 -28.10 2.76
C SER A 165 -17.08 -26.61 3.02
N VAL A 166 -15.96 -26.24 3.66
CA VAL A 166 -15.59 -24.84 3.96
C VAL A 166 -14.87 -24.19 2.78
N PHE A 167 -14.17 -24.93 1.92
CA PHE A 167 -13.41 -24.33 0.82
C PHE A 167 -14.25 -23.55 -0.20
N PRO A 168 -15.46 -23.98 -0.59
CA PRO A 168 -16.34 -23.14 -1.41
C PRO A 168 -16.68 -21.81 -0.74
N ILE A 169 -16.87 -21.81 0.59
CA ILE A 169 -17.18 -20.60 1.36
C ILE A 169 -15.98 -19.64 1.32
N ILE A 170 -14.76 -20.16 1.49
CA ILE A 170 -13.52 -19.37 1.35
C ILE A 170 -13.42 -18.81 -0.08
N GLY A 171 -13.65 -19.64 -1.10
CA GLY A 171 -13.75 -19.24 -2.51
C GLY A 171 -14.66 -18.05 -2.75
N TRP A 172 -15.93 -18.18 -2.35
CA TRP A 172 -16.91 -17.11 -2.50
C TRP A 172 -16.58 -15.89 -1.65
N SER A 173 -16.04 -16.05 -0.44
CA SER A 173 -15.61 -14.91 0.38
C SER A 173 -14.54 -14.07 -0.31
N VAL A 174 -13.60 -14.70 -1.02
CA VAL A 174 -12.59 -14.00 -1.81
C VAL A 174 -13.22 -13.28 -2.99
N ILE A 175 -14.08 -13.95 -3.75
CA ILE A 175 -14.79 -13.35 -4.89
C ILE A 175 -15.59 -12.12 -4.44
N LEU A 176 -16.37 -12.24 -3.37
CA LEU A 176 -17.19 -11.17 -2.83
C LEU A 176 -16.35 -10.02 -2.25
N THR A 177 -15.21 -10.33 -1.64
CA THR A 177 -14.29 -9.30 -1.12
C THR A 177 -13.69 -8.48 -2.26
N GLU A 178 -13.21 -9.13 -3.32
CA GLU A 178 -12.68 -8.42 -4.49
C GLU A 178 -13.77 -7.61 -5.22
N ALA A 179 -15.00 -8.16 -5.33
CA ALA A 179 -16.15 -7.44 -5.88
C ALA A 179 -16.51 -6.21 -5.05
N ALA A 180 -16.48 -6.32 -3.72
CA ALA A 180 -16.73 -5.22 -2.80
C ALA A 180 -15.65 -4.13 -2.89
N ILE A 181 -14.37 -4.52 -3.05
CA ILE A 181 -13.28 -3.57 -3.29
C ILE A 181 -13.50 -2.86 -4.62
N PHE A 182 -13.77 -3.59 -5.72
CA PHE A 182 -14.07 -3.01 -7.03
C PHE A 182 -15.21 -1.99 -6.96
N GLY A 183 -16.38 -2.39 -6.46
CA GLY A 183 -17.56 -1.51 -6.35
C GLY A 183 -17.33 -0.32 -5.43
N GLY A 184 -16.62 -0.54 -4.32
CA GLY A 184 -16.27 0.51 -3.37
C GLY A 184 -15.27 1.54 -3.91
N LEU A 185 -14.34 1.14 -4.78
CA LEU A 185 -13.39 2.07 -5.42
C LEU A 185 -14.06 2.94 -6.50
N LEU A 186 -15.10 2.44 -7.17
CA LEU A 186 -15.91 3.19 -8.13
C LEU A 186 -16.64 4.35 -7.46
N ILE A 187 -17.25 4.10 -6.30
CA ILE A 187 -18.11 5.06 -5.59
C ILE A 187 -17.25 5.96 -4.68
N PRO A 188 -17.15 7.29 -4.94
CA PRO A 188 -16.27 8.18 -4.18
C PRO A 188 -16.44 8.11 -2.65
N ALA A 189 -17.68 8.00 -2.18
CA ALA A 189 -17.99 7.90 -0.75
C ALA A 189 -17.49 6.59 -0.10
N LEU A 190 -17.28 5.53 -0.88
CA LEU A 190 -16.85 4.21 -0.41
C LEU A 190 -15.36 3.94 -0.64
N ARG A 191 -14.63 4.83 -1.31
CA ARG A 191 -13.21 4.64 -1.62
C ARG A 191 -12.36 4.38 -0.39
N ARG A 192 -12.51 5.19 0.65
CA ARG A 192 -11.72 5.04 1.87
C ARG A 192 -11.96 3.69 2.56
N PRO A 193 -13.20 3.25 2.85
CA PRO A 193 -13.40 1.91 3.40
C PRO A 193 -12.96 0.80 2.44
N ALA A 194 -13.14 0.96 1.12
CA ALA A 194 -12.66 -0.02 0.14
C ALA A 194 -11.13 -0.17 0.14
N VAL A 195 -10.38 0.94 0.26
CA VAL A 195 -8.92 0.92 0.43
C VAL A 195 -8.53 0.18 1.71
N TRP A 196 -9.21 0.43 2.83
CA TRP A 196 -8.91 -0.29 4.08
C TRP A 196 -9.21 -1.78 3.98
N LEU A 197 -10.33 -2.15 3.34
CA LEU A 197 -10.67 -3.53 3.04
C LEU A 197 -9.59 -4.18 2.17
N ALA A 198 -9.13 -3.51 1.12
CA ALA A 198 -8.09 -4.01 0.23
C ALA A 198 -6.73 -4.19 0.93
N VAL A 199 -6.31 -3.20 1.73
CA VAL A 199 -5.08 -3.28 2.54
C VAL A 199 -5.17 -4.47 3.51
N GLY A 200 -6.29 -4.61 4.22
CA GLY A 200 -6.52 -5.73 5.13
C GLY A 200 -6.50 -7.08 4.39
N TYR A 201 -7.20 -7.18 3.27
CA TYR A 201 -7.28 -8.38 2.44
C TYR A 201 -5.89 -8.84 1.96
N HIS A 202 -5.12 -7.96 1.32
CA HIS A 202 -3.79 -8.32 0.80
C HIS A 202 -2.76 -8.57 1.91
N THR A 203 -2.89 -7.89 3.04
CA THR A 203 -2.02 -8.16 4.20
C THR A 203 -2.35 -9.51 4.85
N SER A 204 -3.62 -9.89 4.92
CA SER A 204 -4.03 -11.23 5.36
C SER A 204 -3.57 -12.33 4.39
N LEU A 205 -3.63 -12.09 3.08
CA LEU A 205 -3.06 -13.01 2.10
C LEU A 205 -1.55 -13.18 2.27
N LEU A 206 -0.82 -12.10 2.56
CA LEU A 206 0.61 -12.18 2.88
C LEU A 206 0.84 -13.03 4.15
N MET A 207 0.01 -12.85 5.19
CA MET A 207 0.08 -13.66 6.41
C MET A 207 -0.09 -15.15 6.12
N ILE A 208 -1.07 -15.50 5.29
CA ILE A 208 -1.41 -16.89 4.95
C ILE A 208 -0.43 -17.50 3.94
N SER A 209 0.07 -16.73 2.98
CA SER A 209 1.02 -17.26 1.98
C SER A 209 2.46 -17.27 2.50
N GLY A 210 2.78 -16.42 3.48
CA GLY A 210 4.15 -16.15 3.90
C GLY A 210 4.99 -15.48 2.81
N ARG A 211 4.38 -14.92 1.76
CA ARG A 211 5.08 -14.32 0.63
C ARG A 211 4.53 -12.93 0.32
N THR A 212 5.43 -12.01 -0.02
CA THR A 212 5.09 -10.67 -0.54
C THR A 212 4.61 -10.71 -2.00
N PHE A 213 4.68 -11.89 -2.64
CA PHE A 213 4.53 -12.08 -4.08
C PHE A 213 5.48 -11.14 -4.85
N GLY A 214 6.74 -11.12 -4.41
CA GLY A 214 7.75 -10.21 -4.94
C GLY A 214 7.42 -8.75 -4.60
N LEU A 215 7.27 -7.95 -5.65
CA LEU A 215 6.95 -6.51 -5.59
C LEU A 215 5.47 -6.23 -5.30
N PHE A 216 4.60 -7.23 -5.45
CA PHE A 216 3.15 -7.00 -5.56
C PHE A 216 2.54 -6.34 -4.34
N TRP A 217 2.83 -6.85 -3.15
CA TRP A 217 2.23 -6.34 -1.92
C TRP A 217 2.55 -4.85 -1.72
N PHE A 218 3.81 -4.45 -1.91
CA PHE A 218 4.22 -3.04 -1.80
C PHE A 218 3.59 -2.18 -2.88
N ALA A 219 3.67 -2.60 -4.14
CA ALA A 219 3.16 -1.83 -5.28
C ALA A 219 1.64 -1.65 -5.20
N LEU A 220 0.90 -2.71 -4.87
CA LEU A 220 -0.54 -2.64 -4.76
C LEU A 220 -0.97 -1.73 -3.60
N LEU A 221 -0.37 -1.90 -2.41
CA LEU A 221 -0.64 -1.04 -1.25
C LEU A 221 -0.34 0.43 -1.55
N ALA A 222 0.80 0.71 -2.17
CA ALA A 222 1.21 2.05 -2.58
C ALA A 222 0.22 2.66 -3.59
N SER A 223 -0.30 1.86 -4.52
CA SER A 223 -1.25 2.32 -5.53
C SER A 223 -2.54 2.86 -4.92
N PHE A 224 -2.97 2.38 -3.74
CA PHE A 224 -4.17 2.89 -3.08
C PHE A 224 -4.05 4.34 -2.62
N ALA A 225 -2.84 4.90 -2.53
CA ALA A 225 -2.64 6.30 -2.19
C ALA A 225 -3.42 7.23 -3.14
N VAL A 226 -3.62 6.85 -4.41
CA VAL A 226 -4.35 7.68 -5.39
C VAL A 226 -5.86 7.82 -5.10
N PHE A 227 -6.40 6.98 -4.21
CA PHE A 227 -7.80 7.03 -3.76
C PHE A 227 -7.97 7.75 -2.43
N LEU A 228 -6.88 8.07 -1.74
CA LEU A 228 -6.89 8.75 -0.46
C LEU A 228 -6.52 10.22 -0.62
N ASP A 229 -7.14 11.06 0.19
CA ASP A 229 -6.75 12.47 0.28
C ASP A 229 -5.45 12.55 1.10
N TRP A 230 -4.31 12.57 0.40
CA TRP A 230 -3.02 12.74 1.05
C TRP A 230 -2.87 14.18 1.55
N PRO A 231 -2.60 14.41 2.84
CA PRO A 231 -2.54 15.76 3.36
C PRO A 231 -1.32 16.51 2.82
N VAL A 232 -1.55 17.72 2.29
CA VAL A 232 -0.48 18.66 1.96
C VAL A 232 0.05 19.35 3.23
N ARG A 233 -0.83 19.52 4.24
CA ARG A 233 -0.51 19.94 5.62
C ARG A 233 -1.46 19.21 6.58
N SER A 234 -0.92 18.52 7.57
CA SER A 234 -1.68 17.59 8.42
C SER A 234 -2.17 18.19 9.74
N GLY A 235 -1.78 19.42 10.05
CA GLY A 235 -2.19 20.14 11.27
C GLY A 235 -1.03 20.53 12.17
N GLU A 236 -1.35 20.96 13.39
CA GLU A 236 -0.39 21.37 14.41
C GLU A 236 -0.12 20.21 15.38
N VAL A 237 1.14 19.95 15.69
CA VAL A 237 1.58 19.00 16.69
C VAL A 237 2.03 19.77 17.92
N VAL A 238 1.26 19.65 18.99
CA VAL A 238 1.58 20.24 20.29
C VAL A 238 2.18 19.18 21.19
N PHE A 239 3.36 19.44 21.76
CA PHE A 239 4.05 18.47 22.61
C PHE A 239 4.76 19.12 23.81
N ASN A 240 4.84 18.38 24.92
CA ASN A 240 5.67 18.75 26.06
C ASN A 240 7.09 18.17 25.91
N PRO A 241 8.13 19.03 25.81
CA PRO A 241 9.52 18.58 25.70
C PRO A 241 10.05 17.85 26.95
N ALA A 242 9.39 17.99 28.10
CA ALA A 242 9.71 17.27 29.34
C ALA A 242 8.88 15.98 29.55
N SER A 243 7.98 15.64 28.62
CA SER A 243 7.16 14.44 28.75
C SER A 243 7.92 13.15 28.44
N ALA A 244 7.34 12.01 28.81
CA ALA A 244 7.82 10.67 28.44
C ALA A 244 8.01 10.47 26.92
N TRP A 245 7.38 11.32 26.09
CA TRP A 245 7.47 11.27 24.64
C TRP A 245 8.65 12.06 24.04
N ARG A 246 9.50 12.72 24.86
CA ARG A 246 10.57 13.63 24.41
C ARG A 246 11.43 13.07 23.29
N LEU A 247 11.91 11.83 23.43
CA LEU A 247 12.80 11.22 22.42
C LEU A 247 12.05 10.94 21.12
N ALA A 248 10.82 10.44 21.21
CA ALA A 248 9.97 10.20 20.05
C ALA A 248 9.65 11.51 19.33
N THR A 249 9.22 12.55 20.04
CA THR A 249 8.88 13.84 19.44
C THR A 249 10.09 14.53 18.82
N ALA A 250 11.25 14.51 19.49
CA ALA A 250 12.49 15.06 18.93
C ALA A 250 12.89 14.34 17.64
N SER A 251 12.76 13.01 17.60
CA SER A 251 13.08 12.22 16.41
C SER A 251 12.10 12.49 15.27
N LEU A 252 10.80 12.48 15.55
CA LEU A 252 9.75 12.74 14.55
C LEU A 252 9.84 14.16 13.97
N HIS A 253 10.14 15.17 14.81
CA HIS A 253 10.33 16.53 14.34
C HIS A 253 11.52 16.65 13.38
N ARG A 254 12.64 15.96 13.66
CA ARG A 254 13.80 15.90 12.74
C ARG A 254 13.48 15.18 11.43
N LEU A 255 12.61 14.16 11.48
CA LEU A 255 12.21 13.36 10.33
C LEU A 255 11.11 14.02 9.47
N ASP A 256 10.43 15.05 9.98
CA ASP A 256 9.45 15.85 9.22
C ASP A 256 10.12 16.83 8.23
N ILE A 257 10.98 16.28 7.36
CA ILE A 257 11.75 17.02 6.35
C ILE A 257 10.82 17.78 5.39
N ASP A 258 9.65 17.19 5.10
CA ASP A 258 8.63 17.77 4.23
C ASP A 258 7.77 18.85 4.92
N ARG A 259 7.99 19.11 6.22
CA ARG A 259 7.26 20.08 7.05
C ARG A 259 5.74 19.93 6.93
N ILE A 260 5.28 18.68 7.00
CA ILE A 260 3.87 18.31 6.90
C ILE A 260 3.11 18.80 8.15
N PHE A 261 3.80 18.86 9.29
CA PHE A 261 3.27 19.30 10.56
C PHE A 261 3.89 20.63 11.00
N GLN A 262 3.09 21.44 11.70
CA GLN A 262 3.60 22.59 12.45
C GLN A 262 3.85 22.15 13.89
N TRP A 263 5.08 22.28 14.37
CA TRP A 263 5.47 21.77 15.69
C TRP A 263 5.51 22.90 16.71
N THR A 264 4.71 22.77 17.77
CA THR A 264 4.60 23.76 18.85
C THR A 264 4.88 23.11 20.20
N SER A 265 5.78 23.68 20.99
CA SER A 265 6.03 23.20 22.35
C SER A 265 5.03 23.77 23.35
N SER A 266 4.51 22.95 24.26
CA SER A 266 3.67 23.38 25.38
C SER A 266 4.04 22.62 26.66
N PRO A 267 4.21 23.29 27.81
CA PRO A 267 4.64 22.65 29.05
C PRO A 267 3.58 21.71 29.65
N VAL A 268 2.32 21.81 29.21
CA VAL A 268 1.19 21.07 29.81
C VAL A 268 0.61 19.99 28.87
N ALA A 269 0.98 20.02 27.58
CA ALA A 269 0.39 19.14 26.58
C ALA A 269 1.09 17.76 26.53
N THR A 270 0.33 16.69 26.56
CA THR A 270 0.83 15.40 26.03
C THR A 270 0.93 15.49 24.50
N LEU A 271 1.69 14.60 23.85
CA LEU A 271 1.82 14.58 22.39
C LEU A 271 0.42 14.61 21.73
N THR A 272 0.09 15.71 21.08
CA THR A 272 -1.26 15.96 20.55
C THR A 272 -1.18 16.49 19.13
N VAL A 273 -1.93 15.87 18.21
CA VAL A 273 -2.14 16.37 16.86
C VAL A 273 -3.49 17.08 16.81
N LEU A 274 -3.47 18.38 16.51
CA LEU A 274 -4.63 19.24 16.31
C LEU A 274 -5.00 19.23 14.82
N GLY A 275 -6.07 18.51 14.47
CA GLY A 275 -6.71 18.59 13.16
C GLY A 275 -7.85 19.62 13.14
N LYS A 276 -8.44 19.85 11.96
CA LYS A 276 -9.54 20.82 11.78
C LYS A 276 -10.75 20.58 12.70
N THR A 277 -11.06 19.32 12.98
CA THR A 277 -12.24 18.91 13.77
C THR A 277 -11.93 17.84 14.82
N THR A 278 -10.68 17.37 14.89
CA THR A 278 -10.31 16.25 15.77
C THR A 278 -8.97 16.51 16.44
N HIS A 279 -8.90 16.18 17.73
CA HIS A 279 -7.68 16.24 18.52
C HIS A 279 -7.27 14.82 18.88
N ARG A 280 -6.07 14.39 18.49
CA ARG A 280 -5.56 13.05 18.78
C ARG A 280 -4.38 13.13 19.73
N ARG A 281 -4.48 12.48 20.89
CA ARG A 281 -3.50 12.57 21.98
C ARG A 281 -2.72 11.25 22.14
N GLY A 282 -1.53 11.34 22.73
CA GLY A 282 -0.65 10.21 23.05
C GLY A 282 -0.36 9.34 21.83
N PHE A 283 -0.56 8.03 21.97
CA PHE A 283 -0.30 7.06 20.91
C PHE A 283 -1.14 7.29 19.65
N ALA A 284 -2.40 7.73 19.77
CA ALA A 284 -3.22 8.06 18.60
C ALA A 284 -2.67 9.28 17.82
N GLY A 285 -2.05 10.23 18.54
CA GLY A 285 -1.31 11.34 17.94
C GLY A 285 -0.05 10.85 17.21
N LEU A 286 0.75 10.00 17.85
CA LEU A 286 1.91 9.36 17.24
C LEU A 286 1.55 8.63 15.94
N LEU A 287 0.52 7.79 15.98
CA LEU A 287 0.07 7.03 14.82
C LEU A 287 -0.38 7.95 13.68
N THR A 288 -0.99 9.09 14.02
CA THR A 288 -1.37 10.11 13.03
C THR A 288 -0.15 10.75 12.38
N ILE A 289 0.90 11.02 13.15
CA ILE A 289 2.16 11.55 12.61
C ILE A 289 2.75 10.54 11.62
N LEU A 290 2.87 9.27 12.03
CA LEU A 290 3.45 8.21 11.20
C LEU A 290 2.65 7.98 9.91
N LEU A 291 1.32 7.82 10.00
CA LEU A 291 0.46 7.53 8.84
C LEU A 291 0.35 8.68 7.82
N ASN A 292 0.69 9.90 8.21
CA ASN A 292 0.70 11.03 7.28
C ASN A 292 2.12 11.47 6.91
N SER A 293 3.14 10.74 7.36
CA SER A 293 4.54 11.02 7.07
C SER A 293 5.08 10.10 5.96
N PRO A 294 5.46 10.64 4.80
CA PRO A 294 6.00 9.83 3.71
C PRO A 294 7.22 8.99 4.06
N TRP A 295 8.10 9.53 4.91
CA TRP A 295 9.30 8.81 5.36
C TRP A 295 8.96 7.51 6.10
N ALA A 296 7.80 7.44 6.78
CA ALA A 296 7.41 6.25 7.54
C ALA A 296 7.15 5.07 6.59
N TYR A 297 6.55 5.33 5.43
CA TYR A 297 6.33 4.32 4.39
C TYR A 297 7.63 3.89 3.72
N LEU A 298 8.54 4.83 3.46
CA LEU A 298 9.85 4.50 2.88
C LEU A 298 10.72 3.71 3.87
N ALA A 299 10.74 4.11 5.14
CA ALA A 299 11.45 3.38 6.20
C ALA A 299 10.87 1.97 6.37
N PHE A 300 9.54 1.84 6.33
CA PHE A 300 8.88 0.54 6.36
C PHE A 300 9.34 -0.35 5.21
N VAL A 301 9.33 0.15 3.97
CA VAL A 301 9.80 -0.61 2.80
C VAL A 301 11.29 -0.94 2.91
N ALA A 302 12.11 0.02 3.35
CA ALA A 302 13.56 -0.19 3.51
C ALA A 302 13.90 -1.29 4.51
N VAL A 303 13.10 -1.41 5.57
CA VAL A 303 13.26 -2.48 6.56
C VAL A 303 12.68 -3.80 6.06
N VAL A 304 11.53 -3.77 5.38
CA VAL A 304 10.74 -4.98 5.09
C VAL A 304 11.11 -5.64 3.78
N ALA A 305 11.37 -4.88 2.71
CA ALA A 305 11.69 -5.42 1.39
C ALA A 305 12.92 -6.35 1.36
N PRO A 306 14.01 -6.12 2.14
CA PRO A 306 15.16 -7.03 2.17
C PRO A 306 14.98 -8.21 3.14
N LEU A 307 13.90 -8.28 3.92
CA LEU A 307 13.68 -9.41 4.82
C LEU A 307 13.48 -10.69 4.02
N PRO A 308 14.12 -11.81 4.43
CA PRO A 308 13.79 -13.12 3.89
C PRO A 308 12.29 -13.43 3.99
N GLU A 309 11.74 -14.20 3.03
CA GLU A 309 10.30 -14.50 2.97
C GLU A 309 9.74 -15.09 4.27
N HIS A 310 10.52 -15.90 5.00
CA HIS A 310 10.09 -16.47 6.28
C HIS A 310 9.81 -15.42 7.37
N PHE A 311 10.36 -14.20 7.25
CA PHE A 311 10.06 -13.07 8.13
C PHE A 311 8.96 -12.14 7.60
N ALA A 312 8.45 -12.37 6.38
CA ALA A 312 7.44 -11.51 5.75
C ALA A 312 6.14 -11.38 6.59
N ARG A 313 5.87 -12.32 7.50
CA ARG A 313 4.68 -12.29 8.38
C ARG A 313 4.74 -11.22 9.47
N LEU A 314 5.92 -10.91 10.00
CA LEU A 314 6.09 -9.86 11.03
C LEU A 314 5.56 -8.48 10.59
N PRO A 315 5.94 -7.96 9.41
CA PRO A 315 5.43 -6.67 8.94
C PRO A 315 3.93 -6.71 8.62
N ALA A 316 3.39 -7.85 8.17
CA ALA A 316 1.96 -7.98 7.98
C ALA A 316 1.18 -7.96 9.31
N LEU A 317 1.68 -8.61 10.37
CA LEU A 317 1.13 -8.47 11.73
C LEU A 317 1.11 -7.02 12.18
N LEU A 318 2.20 -6.28 11.96
CA LEU A 318 2.28 -4.86 12.31
C LEU A 318 1.22 -4.03 11.57
N VAL A 319 1.06 -4.24 10.26
CA VAL A 319 0.05 -3.55 9.45
C VAL A 319 -1.37 -3.89 9.93
N LEU A 320 -1.66 -5.17 10.19
CA LEU A 320 -2.97 -5.60 10.72
C LEU A 320 -3.24 -5.03 12.11
N ALA A 321 -2.23 -4.96 12.98
CA ALA A 321 -2.37 -4.33 14.30
C ALA A 321 -2.70 -2.83 14.18
N VAL A 322 -2.03 -2.12 13.28
CA VAL A 322 -2.33 -0.71 12.98
C VAL A 322 -3.77 -0.55 12.46
N LEU A 323 -4.22 -1.41 11.54
CA LEU A 323 -5.59 -1.39 11.05
C LEU A 323 -6.60 -1.63 12.18
N GLY A 324 -6.35 -2.62 13.04
CA GLY A 324 -7.19 -2.91 14.20
C GLY A 324 -7.30 -1.72 15.16
N LEU A 325 -6.19 -1.04 15.44
CA LEU A 325 -6.16 0.16 16.27
C LEU A 325 -6.94 1.32 15.65
N LEU A 326 -6.83 1.52 14.33
CA LEU A 326 -7.61 2.52 13.61
C LEU A 326 -9.12 2.23 13.62
N ALA A 327 -9.49 0.96 13.46
CA ALA A 327 -10.89 0.51 13.53
C ALA A 327 -11.47 0.71 14.94
N ALA A 328 -10.72 0.35 15.99
CA ALA A 328 -11.12 0.55 17.37
C ALA A 328 -11.31 2.04 17.70
N ASP A 329 -10.36 2.90 17.30
CA ASP A 329 -10.46 4.36 17.46
C ASP A 329 -11.69 4.94 16.73
N ALA A 330 -11.98 4.48 15.52
CA ALA A 330 -13.17 4.89 14.78
C ALA A 330 -14.48 4.45 15.47
N PHE A 331 -14.53 3.21 15.97
CA PHE A 331 -15.68 2.67 16.69
C PHE A 331 -15.95 3.42 18.00
N LEU A 332 -14.92 3.63 18.83
CA LEU A 332 -15.03 4.37 20.08
C LEU A 332 -15.51 5.80 19.87
N ARG A 333 -15.09 6.47 18.78
CA ARG A 333 -15.59 7.79 18.42
C ARG A 333 -17.08 7.81 18.09
N ARG A 334 -17.61 6.77 17.44
CA ARG A 334 -19.05 6.67 17.16
C ARG A 334 -19.86 6.41 18.42
N LEU A 335 -19.31 5.70 19.41
CA LEU A 335 -19.96 5.45 20.69
C LEU A 335 -19.94 6.65 21.65
N ARG A 336 -18.91 7.51 21.58
CA ARG A 336 -18.72 8.63 22.52
C ARG A 336 -19.93 9.56 22.65
N PRO A 337 -20.60 10.01 21.58
CA PRO A 337 -21.80 10.84 21.70
C PRO A 337 -22.94 10.12 22.42
N LEU A 338 -23.11 8.82 22.15
CA LEU A 338 -24.15 7.97 22.74
C LEU A 338 -23.91 7.75 24.24
N LEU A 339 -22.66 7.56 24.65
CA LEU A 339 -22.27 7.40 26.05
C LEU A 339 -22.37 8.72 26.84
N VAL A 340 -22.06 9.86 26.22
CA VAL A 340 -22.21 11.19 26.83
C VAL A 340 -23.69 11.53 27.02
N GLN A 341 -24.56 11.28 26.03
CA GLN A 341 -26.01 11.44 26.17
C GLN A 341 -26.61 10.56 27.28
N ARG A 342 -26.11 9.33 27.45
CA ARG A 342 -26.60 8.43 28.51
C ARG A 342 -26.21 8.90 29.92
N ARG A 343 -25.02 9.50 30.08
CA ARG A 343 -24.58 10.07 31.37
C ARG A 343 -25.33 11.34 31.76
N THR A 344 -25.62 12.23 30.80
CA THR A 344 -26.45 13.42 31.07
C THR A 344 -27.89 13.05 31.42
N LEU A 345 -28.48 12.04 30.77
CA LEU A 345 -29.82 11.56 31.12
C LEU A 345 -29.91 10.94 32.53
N VAL A 346 -28.89 10.19 32.95
CA VAL A 346 -28.84 9.60 34.31
C VAL A 346 -28.60 10.65 35.40
N GLN A 347 -27.82 11.71 35.13
CA GLN A 347 -27.66 12.82 36.09
C GLN A 347 -28.94 13.65 36.26
N VAL A 348 -29.75 13.80 35.20
CA VAL A 348 -31.02 14.54 35.26
C VAL A 348 -32.13 13.74 35.95
N SER A 349 -32.12 12.41 35.87
CA SER A 349 -33.09 11.57 36.61
C SER A 349 -32.72 11.38 38.09
N GLY A 350 -31.43 11.45 38.44
CA GLY A 350 -30.95 11.32 39.83
C GLY A 350 -31.06 12.59 40.67
N SER A 351 -31.33 13.76 40.06
CA SER A 351 -31.49 15.05 40.76
C SER A 351 -32.96 15.43 41.03
N ARG A 352 -33.89 14.49 40.88
CA ARG A 352 -35.33 14.63 41.19
C ARG A 352 -35.81 13.67 42.29
N GLY A 353 -34.88 13.22 43.14
CA GLY A 353 -35.18 12.41 44.34
C GLY A 353 -35.22 13.28 45.58
#